data_AF-A0A8B9MUE7-F1
#
_entry.id   AF-A0A8B9MUE7-F1
#
_cell.length_a   1.000
_cell.length_b   1.000
_cell.length_c   1.000
_cell.angle_alpha   90.00
_cell.angle_beta   90.00
_cell.angle_gamma   90.00
#
_symmetry.space_group_name_H-M   'P 1'
#
loop_
_entity.id
_entity.type
_entity.pdbx_description
1 polymer ?
#
loop_
_entity_poly.entity_id
_entity_poly.type
_entity_poly.pdbx_seq_one_letter_code
_entity_poly.pdbx_strand_id
1 'polypeptide(L)' 'PTPGTPHPCLPPAPRPPTSNHSLPGVPQFLAVGYIDGNLISRYNSETGKAVSCADWMADNLDQQYWDAETQI' A
#
# COMPACT_ATOMS: atom_id res chain seq x y z
N PRO A 1 3.61 -17.09 -47.03
CA PRO A 1 4.34 -16.87 -45.76
C PRO A 1 3.36 -16.74 -44.60
N THR A 2 3.08 -17.85 -43.91
CA THR A 2 2.10 -17.92 -42.82
C THR A 2 2.78 -17.51 -41.51
N PRO A 3 2.22 -16.55 -40.74
CA PRO A 3 2.77 -16.14 -39.45
C PRO A 3 2.32 -17.15 -38.40
N GLY A 4 3.15 -18.15 -38.12
CA GLY A 4 2.75 -19.18 -37.14
C GLY A 4 3.71 -20.35 -36.97
N THR A 5 4.84 -20.41 -37.66
CA THR A 5 5.85 -21.42 -37.40
C THR A 5 6.80 -20.92 -36.31
N PRO A 6 6.74 -21.42 -35.05
CA PRO A 6 7.75 -21.12 -34.06
C PRO A 6 9.10 -21.71 -34.50
N HIS A 7 10.14 -20.86 -34.55
CA HIS A 7 11.51 -21.29 -34.78
C HIS A 7 12.02 -22.11 -33.57
N PRO A 8 12.64 -23.28 -33.78
CA PRO A 8 12.98 -24.22 -32.69
C PRO A 8 14.15 -23.79 -31.78
N CYS A 9 14.70 -22.58 -31.93
CA CYS A 9 15.98 -22.20 -31.31
C CYS A 9 15.93 -21.03 -30.31
N LEU A 10 14.76 -20.52 -29.94
CA LEU A 10 14.67 -19.50 -28.90
C LEU A 10 14.15 -20.11 -27.59
N PRO A 11 14.94 -20.11 -26.49
CA PRO A 11 14.39 -20.47 -25.20
C PRO A 11 13.27 -19.49 -24.84
N PRO A 12 12.18 -19.94 -24.18
CA PRO A 12 11.14 -19.03 -23.75
C PRO A 12 11.74 -17.96 -22.83
N ALA A 13 11.40 -16.70 -23.08
CA ALA A 13 11.86 -15.60 -22.24
C ALA A 13 11.52 -15.88 -20.76
N PRO A 14 12.41 -15.53 -19.82
CA PRO A 14 12.11 -15.70 -18.40
C PRO A 14 10.81 -14.95 -18.07
N ARG A 15 9.89 -15.65 -17.40
CA ARG A 15 8.63 -15.05 -16.95
C ARG A 15 8.94 -13.80 -16.11
N PRO A 16 8.25 -12.66 -16.32
CA PRO A 16 8.42 -11.51 -15.46
C PRO A 16 8.11 -11.91 -14.02
N PRO A 17 8.82 -11.35 -13.02
CA PRO A 17 8.54 -11.68 -11.63
C PRO A 17 7.09 -11.28 -11.32
N THR A 18 6.26 -12.26 -10.96
CA THR A 18 4.87 -12.07 -10.49
C THR A 18 4.84 -11.57 -9.04
N SER A 19 5.91 -10.91 -8.58
CA SER A 19 6.10 -10.65 -7.17
C SER A 19 5.41 -9.34 -6.78
N ASN A 20 4.12 -9.43 -6.43
CA ASN A 20 3.41 -8.41 -5.66
C ASN A 20 3.85 -8.41 -4.18
N HIS A 21 5.13 -8.71 -3.93
CA HIS A 21 5.62 -8.95 -2.57
C HIS A 21 5.89 -7.60 -1.93
N SER A 22 5.02 -7.23 -0.99
CA SER A 22 5.28 -6.17 -0.01
C SER A 22 6.71 -6.36 0.49
N LEU A 23 7.49 -5.29 0.49
CA LEU A 23 8.80 -5.34 1.13
C LEU A 23 8.56 -5.64 2.62
N PRO A 24 9.29 -6.59 3.23
CA PRO A 24 9.09 -6.91 4.64
C PRO A 24 9.28 -5.65 5.49
N GLY A 25 8.22 -5.23 6.20
CA GLY A 25 8.19 -4.02 7.03
C GLY A 25 7.73 -2.74 6.34
N VAL A 26 7.34 -2.81 5.06
CA VAL A 26 6.70 -1.68 4.36
C VAL A 26 5.30 -2.09 3.92
N PRO A 27 4.27 -1.37 4.38
CA PRO A 27 2.92 -1.70 3.99
C PRO A 27 2.68 -1.46 2.51
N GLN A 28 1.86 -2.33 1.91
CA GLN A 28 1.48 -2.20 0.50
C GLN A 28 0.84 -0.84 0.22
N PHE A 29 0.09 -0.31 1.17
CA PHE A 29 -0.54 0.99 1.08
C PHE A 29 -0.40 1.77 2.39
N LEU A 30 0.06 3.01 2.26
CA LEU A 30 0.25 3.97 3.34
C LEU A 30 -0.42 5.28 2.94
N ALA A 31 -1.37 5.76 3.74
CA ALA A 31 -1.91 7.12 3.58
C ALA A 31 -1.46 7.99 4.76
N VAL A 32 -1.18 9.26 4.50
CA VAL A 32 -0.71 10.22 5.49
C VAL A 32 -1.45 11.54 5.34
N GLY A 33 -1.89 12.11 6.45
CA GLY A 33 -2.53 13.44 6.49
C GLY A 33 -1.57 14.50 6.99
N TYR A 34 -1.55 15.66 6.33
CA TYR A 34 -0.75 16.82 6.74
C TYR A 34 -1.63 18.05 6.95
N ILE A 35 -1.34 18.82 8.00
CA ILE A 35 -1.84 20.18 8.20
C ILE A 35 -0.63 21.08 8.40
N ASP A 36 -0.50 22.13 7.58
CA ASP A 36 0.63 23.07 7.58
C ASP A 36 2.02 22.41 7.54
N GLY A 37 2.13 21.30 6.80
CA GLY A 37 3.37 20.52 6.70
C GLY A 37 3.66 19.60 7.90
N ASN A 38 2.81 19.59 8.92
CA ASN A 38 2.91 18.68 10.06
C ASN A 38 2.07 17.43 9.82
N LEU A 39 2.65 16.26 10.06
CA LEU A 39 1.95 14.99 9.95
C LEU A 39 0.93 14.87 11.09
N ILE A 40 -0.35 14.70 10.74
CA ILE A 40 -1.45 14.62 11.71
C ILE A 40 -2.02 13.21 11.82
N SER A 41 -1.95 12.39 10.76
CA SER A 41 -2.48 11.03 10.74
C SER A 41 -1.72 10.12 9.79
N ARG A 42 -1.77 8.82 10.08
CA ARG A 42 -1.17 7.77 9.26
C ARG A 42 -2.09 6.55 9.22
N TYR A 43 -2.41 6.06 8.03
CA TYR A 43 -3.10 4.80 7.78
C TYR A 43 -2.15 3.75 7.22
N ASN A 44 -2.15 2.55 7.79
CA ASN A 44 -1.35 1.42 7.34
C ASN A 44 -2.27 0.27 6.90
N SER A 45 -2.14 -0.21 5.65
CA SER A 45 -2.94 -1.33 5.13
C SER A 45 -2.58 -2.72 5.69
N GLU A 46 -1.41 -2.89 6.29
CA GLU A 46 -1.03 -4.13 6.98
C GLU A 46 -1.81 -4.32 8.28
N THR A 47 -2.03 -3.23 9.02
CA THR A 47 -2.83 -3.24 10.25
C THR A 47 -4.29 -2.91 9.99
N GLY A 48 -4.59 -2.27 8.84
CA GLY A 48 -5.90 -1.72 8.53
C GLY A 48 -6.30 -0.56 9.45
N LYS A 49 -5.32 0.11 10.08
CA LYS A 49 -5.58 1.13 11.12
C LYS A 49 -5.08 2.49 10.71
N ALA A 50 -5.89 3.50 11.03
CA ALA A 50 -5.44 4.88 11.09
C ALA A 50 -5.07 5.27 12.53
N VAL A 51 -3.98 6.02 12.67
CA VAL A 51 -3.50 6.54 13.95
C VAL A 51 -3.22 8.03 13.85
N SER A 52 -3.51 8.76 14.92
CA SER A 52 -3.12 10.16 15.07
C SER A 52 -1.61 10.27 15.31
N CYS A 53 -0.96 11.20 14.62
CA CYS A 53 0.44 11.55 14.85
C CYS A 53 0.62 12.88 15.58
N ALA A 54 -0.45 13.67 15.71
CA ALA A 54 -0.44 14.92 16.46
C ALA A 54 -1.11 14.75 17.83
N ASP A 55 -0.49 15.29 18.89
CA ASP A 55 -0.92 15.10 20.28
C ASP A 55 -2.36 15.60 20.51
N TRP A 56 -2.68 16.81 20.05
CA TRP A 56 -4.03 17.37 20.17
C TRP A 56 -5.08 16.50 19.48
N MET A 57 -4.73 15.78 18.42
CA MET A 57 -5.64 14.90 17.72
C MET A 57 -5.78 13.57 18.45
N ALA A 58 -4.68 13.04 19.00
CA ALA A 58 -4.67 11.83 19.82
C ALA A 58 -5.47 12.00 21.13
N ASP A 59 -5.47 13.20 21.70
CA ASP A 59 -6.24 13.53 22.91
C ASP A 59 -7.75 13.66 22.66
N ASN A 60 -8.18 13.89 21.41
CA ASN A 60 -9.57 14.15 21.05
C ASN A 60 -10.22 13.05 20.20
N LEU A 61 -9.44 12.28 19.45
CA LEU A 61 -9.92 11.25 18.53
C LEU A 61 -9.44 9.88 18.99
N ASP A 62 -10.40 9.03 19.31
CA ASP A 62 -10.13 7.65 19.69
C ASP A 62 -10.06 6.71 18.48
N GLN A 63 -9.72 5.44 18.73
CA GLN A 63 -9.68 4.43 17.67
C GLN A 63 -11.05 4.20 17.02
N GLN A 64 -12.17 4.44 17.73
CA GLN A 64 -13.50 4.28 17.16
C GLN A 64 -13.77 5.32 16.06
N TYR A 65 -13.32 6.56 16.24
CA TYR A 65 -13.34 7.57 15.18
C TYR A 65 -12.56 7.11 13.95
N TRP A 66 -11.34 6.59 14.15
CA TRP A 66 -10.48 6.13 13.06
C TRP A 66 -11.01 4.88 12.35
N ASP A 67 -11.65 3.96 13.08
CA ASP A 67 -12.28 2.78 12.52
C ASP A 67 -13.47 3.16 11.61
N ALA A 68 -14.23 4.21 11.97
CA ALA A 68 -15.32 4.72 11.14
C ALA A 68 -14.83 5.35 9.82
N GLU A 69 -13.71 6.09 9.87
CA GLU A 69 -13.11 6.71 8.67
C GLU A 69 -12.41 5.69 7.74
N THR A 70 -12.10 4.50 8.24
CA THR A 70 -11.40 3.44 7.50
C THR A 70 -12.32 2.30 7.05
N GLN A 71 -13.62 2.38 7.34
CA GLN A 71 -14.63 1.52 6.72
C GLN A 71 -14.83 1.92 5.26
N ILE A 72 -14.11 1.25 4.37
CA ILE A 72 -14.31 1.28 2.91
C ILE A 72 -15.26 0.17 2.49
#